data_AF-A0AAV1XRJ0-F1
#
_entry.id   AF-A0AAV1XRJ0-F1
#
_cell.length_a   1.000
_cell.length_b   1.000
_cell.length_c   1.000
_cell.angle_alpha   90.00
_cell.angle_beta   90.00
_cell.angle_gamma   90.00
#
_symmetry.space_group_name_H-M   'P 1'
#
loop_
_entity.id
_entity.type
_entity.pdbx_description
1 polymer ?
#
loop_
_entity_poly.entity_id
_entity_poly.type
_entity_poly.pdbx_seq_one_letter_code
_entity_poly.pdbx_strand_id
1 'polypeptide(L)'
;MLKAMINLMVDSTNIIIRSWEAKIERDGGVSEFKVDHDLQNLSADIIAKACFGRNFNEAKEIFTKLRDIQRAMSSVFAYVGIPGFRYLPIKTNREIWRIEKEIDTLILKFIKERLDHGEEKDLLQMILVGANNHEENDKYFKNSVARDRFIIDNCKNIFTAGHETAAITASWCLMLLATHQDWQDRVRAEVLQLCGSDPPNATMLRRMDTVCFIYNVN
;
A
#
# COMPACT_ATOMS: atom_id res chain seq x y z
N MET A 1 3.21 16.93 -1.26
CA MET A 1 2.81 15.51 -1.10
C MET A 1 3.89 14.55 -1.59
N LEU A 2 4.25 14.56 -2.88
CA LEU A 2 5.23 13.61 -3.44
C LEU A 2 6.57 13.53 -2.68
N LYS A 3 7.17 14.67 -2.32
CA LYS A 3 8.40 14.70 -1.50
C LYS A 3 8.21 14.07 -0.11
N ALA A 4 7.06 14.29 0.52
CA ALA A 4 6.75 13.70 1.83
C ALA A 4 6.52 12.19 1.72
N MET A 5 5.89 11.71 0.64
CA MET A 5 5.73 10.28 0.38
C MET A 5 7.07 9.59 0.15
N ILE A 6 7.99 10.22 -0.58
CA ILE A 6 9.33 9.67 -0.81
C ILE A 6 10.10 9.55 0.49
N ASN A 7 10.09 10.59 1.34
CA ASN A 7 10.74 10.51 2.65
C ASN A 7 10.14 9.39 3.51
N LEU A 8 8.81 9.26 3.52
CA LEU A 8 8.12 8.18 4.24
C LEU A 8 8.49 6.78 3.71
N MET A 9 8.65 6.62 2.39
CA MET A 9 9.13 5.38 1.77
C MET A 9 10.56 5.07 2.21
N VAL A 10 11.46 6.06 2.15
CA VAL A 10 12.85 5.93 2.60
C VAL A 10 12.90 5.53 4.07
N ASP A 11 12.19 6.25 4.94
CA ASP A 11 12.17 5.99 6.38
C ASP A 11 11.65 4.59 6.70
N SER A 12 10.57 4.16 6.02
CA SER A 12 10.00 2.83 6.22
C SER A 12 10.92 1.72 5.70
N THR A 13 11.62 1.96 4.59
CA THR A 13 12.57 1.00 4.00
C THR A 13 13.81 0.84 4.90
N ASN A 14 14.31 1.95 5.46
CA ASN A 14 15.46 1.94 6.37
C ASN A 14 15.22 1.08 7.63
N ILE A 15 13.97 0.98 8.11
CA ILE A 15 13.63 0.11 9.25
C ILE A 15 13.92 -1.36 8.90
N ILE A 16 13.56 -1.79 7.70
CA ILE A 16 13.75 -3.17 7.24
C ILE A 16 15.21 -3.45 6.94
N ILE A 17 15.91 -2.51 6.27
CA ILE A 17 17.35 -2.63 6.00
C ILE A 17 18.11 -2.81 7.31
N ARG A 18 17.85 -1.99 8.34
CA ARG A 18 18.48 -2.13 9.65
C ARG A 18 18.17 -3.47 10.33
N SER A 19 16.95 -3.98 10.15
CA SER A 19 16.57 -5.30 10.67
C SER A 19 17.38 -6.41 10.00
N TRP A 20 17.58 -6.31 8.68
CA TRP A 20 18.40 -7.24 7.91
C TRP A 20 19.88 -7.15 8.28
N GLU A 21 20.45 -5.94 8.38
CA GLU A 21 21.82 -5.71 8.83
C GLU A 21 22.07 -6.32 10.21
N ALA A 22 21.18 -6.06 11.16
CA ALA A 22 21.29 -6.63 12.51
C ALA A 22 21.19 -8.16 12.51
N LYS A 23 20.47 -8.77 11.57
CA LYS A 23 20.42 -10.23 11.42
C LYS A 23 21.74 -10.77 10.84
N ILE A 24 22.29 -10.11 9.82
CA ILE A 24 23.58 -10.45 9.21
C ILE A 24 24.69 -10.44 10.27
N GLU A 25 24.73 -9.41 11.10
CA GLU A 25 25.70 -9.31 12.20
C GLU A 25 25.57 -10.46 13.20
N ARG A 26 24.34 -10.82 13.58
CA ARG A 26 24.08 -11.94 14.51
C ARG A 26 24.46 -13.30 13.94
N ASP A 27 24.29 -13.50 12.63
CA ASP A 27 24.53 -14.79 11.97
C ASP A 27 25.98 -14.95 11.50
N GLY A 28 26.88 -14.02 11.86
CA GLY A 28 28.31 -14.12 11.54
C GLY A 28 28.71 -13.56 10.18
N GLY A 29 27.94 -12.62 9.64
CA GLY A 29 28.28 -11.84 8.43
C GLY A 29 27.56 -12.28 7.16
N VAL A 30 26.83 -13.40 7.16
CA VAL A 30 26.01 -13.86 6.03
C VAL A 30 24.70 -14.46 6.55
N SER A 31 23.57 -14.06 5.96
CA SER A 31 22.24 -14.58 6.29
C SER A 31 21.41 -14.81 5.03
N GLU A 32 20.52 -15.79 5.09
CA GLU A 32 19.47 -15.99 4.09
C GLU A 32 18.18 -15.25 4.49
N PHE A 33 17.52 -14.63 3.50
CA PHE A 33 16.32 -13.83 3.69
C PHE A 33 15.19 -14.31 2.77
N LYS A 34 14.04 -14.55 3.38
CA LYS A 34 12.77 -14.69 2.68
C LYS A 34 12.11 -13.31 2.62
N VAL A 35 12.31 -12.60 1.52
CA VAL A 35 12.00 -11.16 1.39
C VAL A 35 10.53 -10.85 1.09
N ASP A 36 9.73 -11.82 0.64
CA ASP A 36 8.32 -11.63 0.26
C ASP A 36 7.47 -11.06 1.40
N HIS A 37 7.60 -11.64 2.60
CA HIS A 37 6.85 -11.20 3.77
C HIS A 37 7.31 -9.82 4.25
N ASP A 38 8.62 -9.55 4.22
CA ASP A 38 9.18 -8.26 4.62
C ASP A 38 8.75 -7.14 3.67
N LEU A 39 8.74 -7.41 2.36
CA LEU A 39 8.29 -6.45 1.35
C LEU A 39 6.77 -6.24 1.38
N GLN A 40 5.98 -7.27 1.71
CA GLN A 40 4.55 -7.11 1.98
C GLN A 40 4.32 -6.15 3.16
N ASN A 41 4.99 -6.39 4.28
CA ASN A 41 4.88 -5.51 5.45
C ASN A 41 5.39 -4.10 5.15
N LEU A 42 6.49 -3.95 4.40
CA LEU A 42 6.99 -2.65 3.95
C LEU A 42 5.93 -1.87 3.20
N SER A 43 5.34 -2.51 2.20
CA SER A 43 4.34 -1.91 1.34
C SER A 43 3.08 -1.55 2.12
N ALA A 44 2.65 -2.42 3.04
CA ALA A 44 1.51 -2.18 3.93
C ALA A 44 1.76 -0.97 4.83
N ASP A 45 2.93 -0.87 5.43
CA ASP A 45 3.32 0.24 6.29
C ASP A 45 3.39 1.56 5.52
N ILE A 46 3.97 1.55 4.33
CA ILE A 46 4.07 2.74 3.47
C ILE A 46 2.67 3.23 3.08
N ILE A 47 1.81 2.36 2.57
CA ILE A 47 0.49 2.78 2.11
C ILE A 47 -0.44 3.12 3.28
N ALA A 48 -0.30 2.46 4.44
CA ALA A 48 -1.01 2.83 5.67
C ALA A 48 -0.66 4.26 6.12
N LYS A 49 0.65 4.57 6.24
CA LYS A 49 1.11 5.91 6.63
C LYS A 49 0.74 6.97 5.60
N ALA A 50 0.84 6.64 4.31
CA ALA A 50 0.51 7.57 3.23
C ALA A 50 -1.00 7.88 3.16
N CYS A 51 -1.85 6.90 3.51
CA CYS A 51 -3.30 7.07 3.45
C CYS A 51 -3.91 7.66 4.71
N PHE A 52 -3.41 7.28 5.88
CA PHE A 52 -4.07 7.55 7.16
C PHE A 52 -3.23 8.29 8.19
N GLY A 53 -1.98 8.67 7.86
CA GLY A 53 -1.15 9.49 8.73
C GLY A 53 -1.03 8.89 10.13
N ARG A 54 -1.58 9.57 11.14
CA ARG A 54 -1.57 9.11 12.54
C ARG A 54 -2.24 7.75 12.78
N ASN A 55 -3.26 7.41 12.00
CA ASN A 55 -4.05 6.18 12.18
C ASN A 55 -3.44 4.96 11.47
N PHE A 56 -2.16 5.03 11.07
CA PHE A 56 -1.54 3.98 10.28
C PHE A 56 -1.46 2.62 11.01
N ASN A 57 -1.35 2.62 12.34
CA ASN A 57 -1.30 1.39 13.13
C ASN A 57 -2.64 0.66 13.11
N GLU A 58 -3.74 1.39 13.36
CA GLU A 58 -5.10 0.84 13.27
C GLU A 58 -5.45 0.46 11.83
N ALA A 59 -4.92 1.20 10.84
CA ALA A 59 -5.10 0.86 9.44
C ALA A 59 -4.48 -0.50 9.06
N LYS A 60 -3.47 -0.99 9.79
CA LYS A 60 -2.93 -2.36 9.60
C LYS A 60 -4.01 -3.44 9.75
N GLU A 61 -5.02 -3.18 10.58
CA GLU A 61 -6.16 -4.08 10.74
C GLU A 61 -6.99 -4.18 9.45
N ILE A 62 -7.14 -3.07 8.70
CA ILE A 62 -7.82 -3.07 7.41
C ILE A 62 -7.12 -3.99 6.41
N PHE A 63 -5.79 -3.99 6.33
CA PHE A 63 -5.05 -4.89 5.43
C PHE A 63 -5.25 -6.36 5.80
N THR A 64 -5.22 -6.66 7.09
CA THR A 64 -5.45 -8.03 7.57
C THR A 64 -6.84 -8.51 7.16
N LYS A 65 -7.87 -7.67 7.35
CA LYS A 65 -9.23 -7.94 6.91
C LYS A 65 -9.39 -8.06 5.39
N LEU A 66 -8.74 -7.20 4.61
CA LEU A 66 -8.74 -7.29 3.14
C LEU A 66 -8.12 -8.61 2.67
N ARG A 67 -7.05 -9.07 3.32
CA ARG A 67 -6.43 -10.37 3.04
C ARG A 67 -7.36 -11.53 3.37
N ASP A 68 -8.14 -11.42 4.45
CA ASP A 68 -9.15 -12.42 4.79
C ASP A 68 -10.28 -12.46 3.76
N ILE A 69 -10.70 -11.31 3.22
CA ILE A 69 -11.63 -11.25 2.08
C ILE A 69 -11.01 -11.93 0.86
N GLN A 70 -9.75 -11.66 0.51
CA GLN A 70 -9.09 -12.31 -0.63
C GLN A 70 -9.00 -13.84 -0.47
N ARG A 71 -8.68 -14.33 0.73
CA ARG A 71 -8.67 -15.77 1.05
C ARG A 71 -10.07 -16.37 0.96
N ALA A 72 -11.10 -15.67 1.44
CA ALA A 72 -12.48 -16.12 1.30
C ALA A 72 -12.89 -16.15 -0.18
N MET A 73 -12.55 -15.13 -0.95
CA MET A 73 -12.85 -15.04 -2.39
C MET A 73 -12.17 -16.15 -3.20
N SER A 74 -10.94 -16.55 -2.85
CA SER A 74 -10.27 -17.64 -3.56
C SER A 74 -11.02 -18.96 -3.47
N SER A 75 -11.71 -19.23 -2.34
CA SER A 75 -12.54 -20.43 -2.17
C SER A 75 -13.79 -20.47 -3.05
N VAL A 76 -14.23 -19.31 -3.56
CA VAL A 76 -15.39 -19.16 -4.45
C VAL A 76 -15.01 -18.68 -5.84
N PHE A 77 -13.72 -18.71 -6.18
CA PHE A 77 -13.21 -18.17 -7.44
C PHE A 77 -13.86 -18.79 -8.68
N ALA A 78 -14.17 -20.09 -8.63
CA ALA A 78 -14.86 -20.81 -9.72
C ALA A 78 -16.26 -20.24 -10.05
N TYR A 79 -16.85 -19.45 -9.15
CA TYR A 79 -18.15 -18.82 -9.32
C TYR A 79 -18.04 -17.33 -9.68
N VAL A 80 -16.82 -16.79 -9.81
CA VAL A 80 -16.56 -15.42 -10.27
C VAL A 80 -16.95 -15.33 -11.74
N GLY A 81 -18.12 -14.73 -11.98
CA GLY A 81 -18.71 -14.62 -13.33
C GLY A 81 -20.16 -15.10 -13.39
N ILE A 82 -20.64 -15.85 -12.39
CA ILE A 82 -22.06 -16.19 -12.28
C ILE A 82 -22.81 -14.96 -11.75
N PRO A 83 -23.74 -14.37 -12.54
CA PRO A 83 -24.51 -13.22 -12.10
C PRO A 83 -25.28 -13.54 -10.82
N GLY A 84 -25.20 -12.65 -9.84
CA GLY A 84 -25.93 -12.79 -8.58
C GLY A 84 -25.29 -13.69 -7.52
N PHE A 85 -24.28 -14.51 -7.86
CA PHE A 85 -23.68 -15.47 -6.92
C PHE A 85 -23.13 -14.78 -5.66
N ARG A 86 -22.50 -13.61 -5.82
CA ARG A 86 -21.96 -12.80 -4.70
C ARG A 86 -23.02 -12.31 -3.70
N TYR A 87 -24.30 -12.36 -4.06
CA TYR A 87 -25.42 -11.95 -3.19
C TYR A 87 -26.10 -13.13 -2.50
N LEU A 88 -25.71 -14.37 -2.83
CA LEU A 88 -26.27 -15.56 -2.19
C LEU A 88 -25.79 -15.63 -0.74
N PRO A 89 -26.65 -15.93 0.23
CA PRO A 89 -26.30 -15.94 1.65
C PRO A 89 -25.58 -17.24 2.05
N ILE A 90 -24.59 -17.69 1.27
CA ILE A 90 -23.72 -18.82 1.59
C ILE A 90 -22.69 -18.42 2.65
N LYS A 91 -22.08 -19.40 3.33
CA LYS A 91 -21.13 -19.18 4.43
C LYS A 91 -20.00 -18.21 4.03
N THR A 92 -19.38 -18.43 2.87
CA THR A 92 -18.27 -17.58 2.38
C THR A 92 -18.71 -16.15 2.12
N ASN A 93 -19.84 -15.92 1.43
CA ASN A 93 -20.33 -14.57 1.15
C ASN A 93 -20.74 -13.83 2.43
N ARG A 94 -21.39 -14.52 3.38
CA ARG A 94 -21.73 -13.94 4.68
C ARG A 94 -20.49 -13.48 5.44
N GLU A 95 -19.42 -14.28 5.38
CA GLU A 95 -18.15 -13.93 6.00
C GLU A 95 -17.52 -12.71 5.32
N ILE A 96 -17.50 -12.68 3.98
CA ILE A 96 -17.03 -11.51 3.23
C ILE A 96 -17.82 -10.26 3.62
N TRP A 97 -19.17 -10.32 3.67
CA TRP A 97 -19.99 -9.17 4.07
C TRP A 97 -19.74 -8.71 5.50
N ARG A 98 -19.49 -9.65 6.42
CA ARG A 98 -19.13 -9.33 7.81
C ARG A 98 -17.82 -8.54 7.85
N ILE A 99 -16.79 -9.04 7.17
CA ILE A 99 -15.47 -8.41 7.14
C ILE A 99 -15.54 -7.05 6.41
N GLU A 100 -16.28 -6.96 5.30
CA GLU A 100 -16.52 -5.68 4.60
C GLU A 100 -17.14 -4.64 5.52
N LYS A 101 -18.13 -5.02 6.34
CA LYS A 101 -18.76 -4.13 7.31
C LYS A 101 -17.79 -3.67 8.41
N GLU A 102 -16.90 -4.55 8.85
CA GLU A 102 -15.85 -4.19 9.81
C GLU A 102 -14.86 -3.18 9.22
N ILE A 103 -14.44 -3.38 7.96
CA ILE A 103 -13.61 -2.41 7.23
C ILE A 103 -14.33 -1.05 7.11
N ASP A 104 -15.61 -1.05 6.71
CA ASP A 104 -16.41 0.17 6.60
C ASP A 104 -16.45 0.93 7.93
N THR A 105 -16.63 0.20 9.03
CA THR A 105 -16.68 0.77 10.39
C THR A 105 -15.34 1.40 10.78
N LEU A 106 -14.21 0.75 10.46
CA LEU A 106 -12.88 1.28 10.74
C LEU A 106 -12.60 2.56 9.93
N ILE A 107 -12.92 2.57 8.64
CA ILE A 107 -12.72 3.75 7.79
C ILE A 107 -13.60 4.91 8.28
N LEU A 108 -14.87 4.66 8.61
CA LEU A 108 -15.76 5.67 9.18
C LEU A 108 -15.24 6.24 10.50
N LYS A 109 -14.63 5.40 11.35
CA LYS A 109 -13.97 5.86 12.58
C LYS A 109 -12.84 6.86 12.26
N PHE A 110 -11.98 6.55 11.29
CA PHE A 110 -10.89 7.47 10.89
C PHE A 110 -11.42 8.79 10.32
N ILE A 111 -12.48 8.73 9.51
CA ILE A 111 -13.15 9.94 8.99
C ILE A 111 -13.68 10.79 10.15
N LYS A 112 -14.36 10.17 11.13
CA LYS A 112 -14.90 10.90 12.28
C LYS A 112 -13.80 11.55 13.12
N GLU A 113 -12.74 10.80 13.45
CA GLU A 113 -11.60 11.34 14.19
C GLU A 113 -10.95 12.53 13.47
N ARG A 114 -10.97 12.52 12.13
CA ARG A 114 -10.47 13.62 11.32
C ARG A 114 -11.30 14.88 11.43
N LEU A 115 -12.63 14.73 11.36
CA LEU A 115 -13.56 15.83 11.53
C LEU A 115 -13.46 16.45 12.93
N ASP A 116 -13.17 15.64 13.94
CA ASP A 116 -13.08 16.09 15.34
C ASP A 116 -11.72 16.74 15.71
N HIS A 117 -10.60 16.26 15.15
CA HIS A 117 -9.24 16.67 15.57
C HIS A 117 -8.46 17.49 14.52
N GLY A 118 -9.07 17.80 13.38
CA GLY A 118 -8.47 18.64 12.33
C GLY A 118 -7.77 17.86 11.23
N GLU A 119 -7.41 18.60 10.18
CA GLU A 119 -6.86 18.08 8.92
C GLU A 119 -5.40 17.62 9.05
N GLU A 120 -5.01 16.59 8.28
CA GLU A 120 -3.60 16.26 8.01
C GLU A 120 -3.35 16.14 6.50
N LYS A 121 -2.07 16.09 6.13
CA LYS A 121 -1.63 16.06 4.72
C LYS A 121 -1.42 14.63 4.22
N ASP A 122 -2.48 13.83 4.28
CA ASP A 122 -2.52 12.45 3.76
C ASP A 122 -3.59 12.29 2.66
N LEU A 123 -3.69 11.07 2.13
CA LEU A 123 -4.63 10.77 1.05
C LEU A 123 -6.09 10.77 1.51
N LEU A 124 -6.38 10.36 2.75
CA LEU A 124 -7.75 10.42 3.29
C LEU A 124 -8.26 11.87 3.27
N GLN A 125 -7.42 12.84 3.66
CA GLN A 125 -7.81 14.26 3.57
C GLN A 125 -8.13 14.67 2.13
N MET A 126 -7.37 14.22 1.15
CA MET A 126 -7.63 14.55 -0.25
C MET A 126 -8.94 13.95 -0.75
N ILE A 127 -9.26 12.73 -0.33
CA ILE A 127 -10.53 12.08 -0.66
C ILE A 127 -11.69 12.87 -0.01
N LEU A 128 -11.53 13.32 1.24
CA LEU A 128 -12.51 14.15 1.93
C LEU A 128 -12.72 15.51 1.24
N VAL A 129 -11.64 16.20 0.89
CA VAL A 129 -11.70 17.47 0.14
C VAL A 129 -12.35 17.27 -1.23
N GLY A 130 -11.98 16.21 -1.95
CA GLY A 130 -12.59 15.86 -3.23
C GLY A 130 -14.08 15.60 -3.10
N ALA A 131 -14.50 14.85 -2.09
CA ALA A 131 -15.90 14.56 -1.81
C ALA A 131 -16.71 15.83 -1.50
N ASN A 132 -16.14 16.77 -0.75
CA ASN A 132 -16.80 18.04 -0.41
C ASN A 132 -16.86 19.01 -1.62
N ASN A 133 -15.86 19.01 -2.50
CA ASN A 133 -15.86 19.87 -3.69
C ASN A 133 -16.88 19.43 -4.75
N HIS A 134 -17.37 18.18 -4.69
CA HIS A 134 -18.47 17.71 -5.54
C HIS A 134 -19.85 18.28 -5.13
N GLU A 135 -19.96 18.98 -3.99
CA GLU A 135 -21.24 19.45 -3.43
C GLU A 135 -21.89 20.63 -4.16
N GLU A 136 -21.15 21.40 -4.97
CA GLU A 136 -21.72 22.61 -5.59
C GLU A 136 -22.75 22.34 -6.69
N ASN A 137 -22.69 21.18 -7.38
CA ASN A 137 -23.55 20.92 -8.56
C ASN A 137 -24.31 19.58 -8.57
N ASP A 138 -24.12 18.67 -7.60
CA ASP A 138 -24.79 17.36 -7.61
C ASP A 138 -25.69 17.13 -6.38
N LYS A 139 -27.01 17.06 -6.59
CA LYS A 139 -28.00 16.76 -5.53
C LYS A 139 -27.91 15.32 -5.00
N TYR A 140 -27.38 14.37 -5.76
CA TYR A 140 -27.23 12.97 -5.32
C TYR A 140 -26.09 12.82 -4.29
N PHE A 141 -25.04 13.63 -4.42
CA PHE A 141 -23.88 13.63 -3.52
C PHE A 141 -24.15 14.34 -2.18
N LYS A 142 -25.26 15.07 -2.04
CA LYS A 142 -25.71 15.70 -0.79
C LYS A 142 -26.22 14.71 0.25
N ASN A 143 -26.44 13.45 -0.13
CA ASN A 143 -26.78 12.39 0.83
C ASN A 143 -25.51 11.94 1.55
N SER A 144 -25.47 12.07 2.88
CA SER A 144 -24.34 11.64 3.71
C SER A 144 -23.94 10.18 3.46
N VAL A 145 -24.91 9.31 3.16
CA VAL A 145 -24.66 7.89 2.86
C VAL A 145 -23.90 7.70 1.54
N ALA A 146 -24.22 8.47 0.50
CA ALA A 146 -23.55 8.37 -0.79
C ALA A 146 -22.11 8.90 -0.71
N ARG A 147 -21.90 10.00 0.02
CA ARG A 147 -20.58 10.58 0.27
C ARG A 147 -19.69 9.64 1.07
N ASP A 148 -20.20 9.10 2.18
CA ASP A 148 -19.43 8.18 3.02
C ASP A 148 -19.07 6.91 2.24
N ARG A 149 -19.98 6.40 1.41
CA ARG A 149 -19.70 5.28 0.52
C ARG A 149 -18.60 5.58 -0.49
N PHE A 150 -18.63 6.74 -1.12
CA PHE A 150 -17.57 7.17 -2.05
C PHE A 150 -16.21 7.23 -1.36
N ILE A 151 -16.13 7.80 -0.16
CA ILE A 151 -14.88 7.90 0.59
C ILE A 151 -14.36 6.49 0.94
N ILE A 152 -15.23 5.63 1.48
CA ILE A 152 -14.90 4.24 1.85
C ILE A 152 -14.40 3.44 0.64
N ASP A 153 -15.11 3.50 -0.49
CA ASP A 153 -14.76 2.73 -1.67
C ASP A 153 -13.44 3.21 -2.28
N ASN A 154 -13.16 4.52 -2.28
CA ASN A 154 -11.85 5.06 -2.68
C ASN A 154 -10.73 4.59 -1.76
N CYS A 155 -10.94 4.62 -0.44
CA CYS A 155 -10.00 4.09 0.53
C CYS A 155 -9.68 2.61 0.22
N LYS A 156 -10.69 1.75 0.14
CA LYS A 156 -10.51 0.30 -0.16
C LYS A 156 -9.73 0.06 -1.45
N ASN A 157 -10.04 0.80 -2.51
CA ASN A 157 -9.36 0.67 -3.80
C ASN A 157 -7.87 1.00 -3.67
N ILE A 158 -7.52 2.08 -2.97
CA ILE A 158 -6.12 2.46 -2.79
C ILE A 158 -5.37 1.44 -1.92
N PHE A 159 -5.99 0.93 -0.85
CA PHE A 159 -5.39 -0.11 -0.02
C PHE A 159 -5.05 -1.37 -0.81
N THR A 160 -6.02 -1.83 -1.59
CA THR A 160 -5.88 -3.06 -2.36
C THR A 160 -4.85 -2.89 -3.48
N ALA A 161 -4.88 -1.76 -4.19
CA ALA A 161 -3.96 -1.50 -5.29
C ALA A 161 -2.51 -1.30 -4.83
N GLY A 162 -2.29 -0.54 -3.75
CA GLY A 162 -0.95 -0.12 -3.34
C GLY A 162 -0.13 -1.18 -2.62
N HIS A 163 -0.76 -2.02 -1.80
CA HIS A 163 -0.04 -2.96 -0.94
C HIS A 163 0.58 -4.14 -1.72
N GLU A 164 -0.25 -4.94 -2.38
CA GLU A 164 0.21 -6.23 -2.91
C GLU A 164 1.04 -6.08 -4.18
N THR A 165 0.62 -5.18 -5.08
CA THR A 165 1.30 -5.00 -6.35
C THR A 165 2.74 -4.51 -6.15
N ALA A 166 2.96 -3.52 -5.28
CA ALA A 166 4.29 -3.00 -5.00
C ALA A 166 5.19 -4.04 -4.32
N ALA A 167 4.66 -4.82 -3.37
CA ALA A 167 5.41 -5.89 -2.70
C ALA A 167 5.84 -7.01 -3.67
N ILE A 168 4.92 -7.43 -4.55
CA ILE A 168 5.20 -8.44 -5.58
C ILE A 168 6.25 -7.90 -6.57
N THR A 169 6.06 -6.69 -7.09
CA THR A 169 7.01 -6.08 -8.03
C THR A 169 8.41 -5.93 -7.42
N ALA A 170 8.51 -5.47 -6.16
CA ALA A 170 9.78 -5.37 -5.47
C ALA A 170 10.44 -6.74 -5.27
N SER A 171 9.65 -7.79 -4.96
CA SER A 171 10.14 -9.15 -4.80
C SER A 171 10.73 -9.70 -6.10
N TRP A 172 10.01 -9.53 -7.22
CA TRP A 172 10.51 -9.91 -8.56
C TRP A 172 11.75 -9.12 -8.94
N CYS A 173 11.78 -7.81 -8.67
CA CYS A 173 12.95 -6.97 -8.95
C CYS A 173 14.19 -7.47 -8.20
N LEU A 174 14.09 -7.74 -6.89
CA LEU A 174 15.21 -8.28 -6.10
C LEU A 174 15.66 -9.64 -6.63
N MET A 175 14.73 -10.53 -6.99
CA MET A 175 15.04 -11.84 -7.56
C MET A 175 15.76 -11.73 -8.91
N LEU A 176 15.29 -10.83 -9.79
CA LEU A 176 15.90 -10.60 -11.11
C LEU A 176 17.31 -10.02 -10.97
N LEU A 177 17.51 -9.05 -10.09
CA LEU A 177 18.84 -8.50 -9.80
C LEU A 177 19.78 -9.55 -9.22
N ALA A 178 19.31 -10.38 -8.29
CA ALA A 178 20.12 -11.46 -7.71
C ALA A 178 20.57 -12.50 -8.77
N THR A 179 19.76 -12.72 -9.80
CA THR A 179 20.05 -13.67 -10.89
C THR A 179 20.80 -13.07 -12.07
N HIS A 180 20.84 -11.74 -12.19
CA HIS A 180 21.52 -10.99 -13.26
C HIS A 180 22.50 -9.97 -12.68
N GLN A 181 23.67 -10.47 -12.25
CA GLN A 181 24.68 -9.69 -11.53
C GLN A 181 25.22 -8.50 -12.35
N ASP A 182 25.28 -8.63 -13.68
CA ASP A 182 25.67 -7.53 -14.58
C ASP A 182 24.71 -6.33 -14.49
N TRP A 183 23.40 -6.60 -14.36
CA TRP A 183 22.40 -5.57 -14.13
C TRP A 183 22.43 -5.03 -12.70
N GLN A 184 22.66 -5.90 -11.71
CA GLN A 184 22.83 -5.49 -10.31
C GLN A 184 23.99 -4.51 -10.15
N ASP A 185 25.13 -4.78 -10.78
CA ASP A 185 26.31 -3.91 -10.72
C ASP A 185 26.08 -2.57 -11.42
N ARG A 186 25.39 -2.56 -12.57
CA ARG A 186 25.01 -1.32 -13.27
C ARG A 186 24.10 -0.44 -12.42
N VAL A 187 23.05 -1.03 -11.83
CA VAL A 187 22.13 -0.31 -10.93
C VAL A 187 22.88 0.24 -9.72
N ARG A 188 23.75 -0.58 -9.10
CA ARG A 188 24.55 -0.15 -7.95
C ARG A 188 25.47 1.02 -8.32
N ALA A 189 26.13 0.96 -9.47
CA ALA A 189 26.99 2.04 -9.94
C ALA A 189 26.20 3.34 -10.19
N GLU A 190 25.03 3.25 -10.82
CA GLU A 190 24.14 4.40 -11.05
C GLU A 190 23.69 5.04 -9.73
N VAL A 191 23.22 4.23 -8.78
CA VAL A 191 22.79 4.72 -7.46
C VAL A 191 23.96 5.38 -6.71
N LEU A 192 25.15 4.77 -6.69
CA LEU A 192 26.33 5.37 -6.06
C LEU A 192 26.74 6.68 -6.72
N GLN A 193 26.65 6.79 -8.05
CA GLN A 193 26.98 8.00 -8.78
C GLN A 193 25.99 9.15 -8.49
N LEU A 194 24.70 8.84 -8.38
CA LEU A 194 23.64 9.85 -8.22
C LEU A 194 23.36 10.23 -6.77
N CYS A 195 23.41 9.24 -5.87
CA CYS A 195 23.06 9.41 -4.46
C CYS A 195 24.30 9.50 -3.56
N GLY A 196 25.44 8.92 -3.94
CA GLY A 196 26.59 8.81 -3.05
C GLY A 196 26.21 8.06 -1.78
N SER A 197 26.40 8.71 -0.62
CA SER A 197 26.01 8.18 0.70
C SER A 197 24.66 8.72 1.19
N ASP A 198 24.02 9.62 0.43
CA ASP A 198 22.74 10.21 0.82
C ASP A 198 21.56 9.30 0.43
N PRO A 199 20.47 9.30 1.21
CA PRO A 199 19.26 8.58 0.81
C PRO A 199 18.67 9.17 -0.49
N PRO A 200 18.04 8.33 -1.34
CA PRO A 200 17.45 8.78 -2.59
C PRO A 200 16.31 9.78 -2.37
N ASN A 201 16.23 10.79 -3.22
CA ASN A 201 15.15 11.79 -3.21
C ASN A 201 14.47 11.93 -4.58
N ALA A 202 13.40 12.72 -4.64
CA ALA A 202 12.58 12.91 -5.85
C ALA A 202 13.37 13.35 -7.09
N THR A 203 14.44 14.13 -6.91
CA THR A 203 15.26 14.61 -8.02
C THR A 203 16.24 13.54 -8.48
N MET A 204 16.83 12.79 -7.54
CA MET A 204 17.74 11.68 -7.83
C MET A 204 17.01 10.54 -8.55
N LEU A 205 15.83 10.15 -8.06
CA LEU A 205 15.01 9.07 -8.66
C LEU A 205 14.67 9.35 -10.13
N ARG A 206 14.40 10.61 -10.50
CA ARG A 206 14.12 10.99 -11.90
C ARG A 206 15.31 10.84 -12.84
N ARG A 207 16.52 10.68 -12.31
CA ARG A 207 17.77 10.55 -13.06
C ARG A 207 18.28 9.11 -13.10
N MET A 208 17.60 8.17 -12.43
CA MET A 208 17.99 6.76 -12.40
C MET A 208 17.42 6.03 -13.61
N ASP A 209 18.02 6.27 -14.78
CA ASP A 209 17.54 5.75 -16.05
C ASP A 209 17.58 4.21 -16.11
N THR A 210 18.61 3.60 -15.51
CA THR A 210 18.79 2.14 -15.46
C THR A 210 17.79 1.48 -14.51
N VAL A 211 17.57 2.07 -13.33
CA VAL A 211 16.52 1.59 -12.40
C VAL A 211 15.13 1.69 -13.04
N CYS A 212 14.84 2.82 -13.69
CA CYS A 212 13.60 3.01 -14.44
C CYS A 212 13.46 2.02 -15.60
N PHE A 213 14.55 1.69 -16.29
CA PHE A 213 14.52 0.70 -17.36
C PHE A 213 14.11 -0.68 -16.84
N ILE A 214 14.73 -1.18 -15.76
CA ILE A 214 14.39 -2.48 -15.16
C ILE A 214 12.91 -2.56 -14.75
N TYR A 215 12.34 -1.45 -14.28
CA TYR A 215 10.92 -1.38 -13.94
C TYR A 215 9.99 -1.43 -15.16
N ASN A 216 10.43 -0.91 -16.31
CA ASN A 216 9.61 -0.75 -17.51
C ASN A 216 9.80 -1.87 -18.55
N VAL A 217 10.64 -2.88 -18.29
CA VAL A 217 10.72 -4.07 -19.16
C VAL A 217 9.56 -5.01 -18.82
N ASN A 218 8.41 -4.77 -19.46
CA ASN A 218 7.36 -5.75 -19.75
C ASN A 218 6.76 -5.44 -21.13
#